data_AF-A0AAW2KAS1-F1
#
_entry.id   AF-A0AAW2KAS1-F1
#
_cell.length_a   1.000
_cell.length_b   1.000
_cell.length_c   1.000
_cell.angle_alpha   90.00
_cell.angle_beta   90.00
_cell.angle_gamma   90.00
#
_symmetry.space_group_name_H-M   'P 1'
#
loop_
_entity.id
_entity.type
_entity.pdbx_description
1 polymer ?
#
loop_
_entity_poly.entity_id
_entity_poly.type
_entity_poly.pdbx_seq_one_letter_code
_entity_poly.pdbx_strand_id
1 'polypeptide(L)'
;MTEVEPMKIGIGDETKPNTNDPDQKKKPLKRKRLEPSLCKASPEEKQAKIDSLRNEIISLVRFCKELVLENRRALLENVEKVGNSSASLNCMIACLMEESDLPLFKLVDEIFEKVKGRTGNGESVTKASVKSTVLMIGQRLCYGVASAEADLLEDETECALWCWEVRDLKLMPKLVRGPVKVRRTCRKKIHERITAVLGKFLLL
;
A
#
# COMPACT_ATOMS: atom_id res chain seq x y z
N MET A 1 37.57 -36.90 -64.43
CA MET A 1 38.26 -35.59 -64.50
C MET A 1 38.30 -35.06 -63.08
N THR A 2 39.25 -35.47 -62.24
CA THR A 2 40.56 -34.83 -62.02
C THR A 2 40.46 -33.32 -61.89
N GLU A 3 40.49 -32.83 -60.65
CA GLU A 3 41.52 -31.91 -60.19
C GLU A 3 41.70 -32.05 -58.68
N VAL A 4 42.97 -32.25 -58.30
CA VAL A 4 43.52 -32.41 -56.96
C VAL A 4 44.71 -31.44 -56.89
N GLU A 5 44.97 -30.93 -55.69
CA GLU A 5 46.16 -30.22 -55.16
C GLU A 5 46.17 -28.66 -55.09
N PRO A 6 46.99 -28.04 -54.19
CA PRO A 6 47.97 -28.63 -53.27
C PRO A 6 47.98 -28.14 -51.79
N MET A 7 48.27 -29.10 -50.91
CA MET A 7 49.34 -29.16 -49.91
C MET A 7 50.18 -27.90 -49.57
N LYS A 8 50.33 -27.62 -48.26
CA LYS A 8 51.59 -27.11 -47.67
C LYS A 8 51.90 -27.86 -46.36
N ILE A 9 53.09 -28.46 -46.35
CA ILE A 9 53.77 -29.09 -45.20
C ILE A 9 54.65 -28.04 -44.51
N GLY A 10 54.79 -28.15 -43.18
CA GLY A 10 55.86 -27.54 -42.40
C GLY A 10 56.08 -28.34 -41.12
N ILE A 11 57.24 -28.99 -41.03
CA ILE A 11 57.70 -29.99 -40.06
C ILE A 11 58.26 -29.36 -38.77
N GLY A 12 58.17 -30.11 -37.66
CA GLY A 12 59.06 -30.06 -36.49
C GLY A 12 58.27 -29.94 -35.18
N ASP A 13 58.51 -30.67 -34.09
CA ASP A 13 59.49 -31.67 -33.69
C ASP A 13 58.88 -32.39 -32.45
N GLU A 14 59.33 -33.59 -32.13
CA GLU A 14 58.81 -34.45 -31.05
C GLU A 14 58.90 -33.80 -29.66
N THR A 15 57.97 -34.14 -28.75
CA THR A 15 58.20 -34.60 -27.35
C THR A 15 56.89 -34.54 -26.54
N LYS A 16 56.39 -35.70 -26.08
CA LYS A 16 55.40 -35.83 -24.98
C LYS A 16 56.14 -35.75 -23.63
N PRO A 17 55.58 -35.20 -22.52
CA PRO A 17 54.53 -35.90 -21.78
C PRO A 17 53.45 -35.03 -21.10
N ASN A 18 52.28 -35.66 -20.91
CA ASN A 18 51.21 -35.48 -19.91
C ASN A 18 51.13 -34.14 -19.16
N THR A 19 49.95 -33.50 -19.10
CA THR A 19 48.94 -33.64 -18.01
C THR A 19 47.74 -32.71 -18.29
N ASN A 20 46.54 -33.09 -17.80
CA ASN A 20 45.36 -32.25 -17.49
C ASN A 20 44.40 -31.83 -18.64
N ASP A 21 43.19 -32.39 -18.69
CA ASP A 21 41.98 -31.81 -18.04
C ASP A 21 40.69 -32.46 -18.59
N PRO A 22 39.79 -33.03 -17.75
CA PRO A 22 38.45 -33.43 -18.18
C PRO A 22 37.45 -32.28 -18.03
N ASP A 23 36.78 -32.00 -19.15
CA ASP A 23 35.57 -31.21 -19.36
C ASP A 23 34.60 -31.17 -18.15
N GLN A 24 34.73 -30.13 -17.31
CA GLN A 24 33.80 -29.86 -16.21
C GLN A 24 32.55 -29.11 -16.70
N LYS A 25 31.46 -29.86 -16.83
CA LYS A 25 30.09 -29.36 -16.91
C LYS A 25 29.79 -28.38 -15.76
N LYS A 26 29.64 -27.09 -16.10
CA LYS A 26 29.27 -26.01 -15.17
C LYS A 26 27.86 -26.25 -14.61
N LYS A 27 27.78 -26.65 -13.34
CA LYS A 27 26.52 -26.66 -12.55
C LYS A 27 26.09 -25.21 -12.26
N PRO A 28 24.79 -24.88 -12.31
CA PRO A 28 24.32 -23.54 -11.97
C PRO A 28 24.50 -23.29 -10.47
N LEU A 29 25.30 -22.28 -10.10
CA LEU A 29 25.40 -21.81 -8.72
C LEU A 29 24.05 -21.22 -8.28
N LYS A 30 23.32 -21.97 -7.46
CA LYS A 30 22.25 -21.41 -6.62
C LYS A 30 22.88 -20.32 -5.74
N ARG A 31 22.48 -19.06 -5.94
CA ARG A 31 22.83 -17.96 -5.03
C ARG A 31 22.32 -18.32 -3.64
N LYS A 32 23.24 -18.67 -2.74
CA LYS A 32 22.96 -18.81 -1.31
C LYS A 32 22.83 -17.39 -0.77
N ARG A 33 21.60 -16.91 -0.58
CA ARG A 33 21.37 -15.69 0.20
C ARG A 33 21.75 -16.00 1.65
N LEU A 34 23.00 -15.77 2.01
CA LEU A 34 23.39 -15.71 3.42
C LEU A 34 22.83 -14.39 3.95
N GLU A 35 21.63 -14.44 4.52
CA GLU A 35 21.26 -13.45 5.54
C GLU A 35 22.27 -13.61 6.69
N PRO A 36 23.01 -12.57 7.08
CA PRO A 36 23.90 -12.65 8.23
C PRO A 36 23.09 -13.09 9.45
N SER A 37 23.52 -14.19 10.09
CA SER A 37 22.88 -14.68 11.30
C SER A 37 22.96 -13.60 12.40
N LEU A 38 21.82 -12.98 12.71
CA LEU A 38 21.66 -11.94 13.74
C LEU A 38 22.07 -12.39 15.15
N CYS A 39 22.27 -13.70 15.37
CA CYS A 39 22.81 -14.25 16.61
C CYS A 39 24.24 -13.77 16.95
N LYS A 40 24.93 -13.07 16.04
CA LYS A 40 26.28 -12.52 16.27
C LYS A 40 26.34 -11.00 16.45
N ALA A 41 25.21 -10.30 16.34
CA ALA A 41 25.20 -8.84 16.45
C ALA A 41 25.37 -8.40 17.91
N SER A 42 26.16 -7.34 18.14
CA SER A 42 26.32 -6.75 19.47
C SER A 42 24.98 -6.15 19.96
N PRO A 43 24.78 -6.00 21.28
CA PRO A 43 23.59 -5.32 21.82
C PRO A 43 23.37 -3.93 21.21
N GLU A 44 24.45 -3.18 20.99
CA GLU A 44 24.44 -1.84 20.39
C GLU A 44 24.01 -1.89 18.92
N GLU A 45 24.51 -2.87 18.15
CA GLU A 45 24.10 -3.06 16.75
C GLU A 45 22.62 -3.44 16.63
N LYS A 46 22.12 -4.30 17.53
CA LYS A 46 20.70 -4.64 17.60
C LYS A 46 19.85 -3.42 17.91
N GLN A 47 20.25 -2.63 18.90
CA GLN A 47 19.54 -1.42 19.30
C GLN A 47 19.51 -0.38 18.18
N ALA A 48 20.64 -0.12 17.53
CA ALA A 48 20.72 0.78 16.38
C ALA A 48 19.79 0.35 15.24
N LYS A 49 19.66 -0.97 15.02
CA LYS A 49 18.76 -1.52 14.00
C LYS A 49 17.29 -1.39 14.37
N ILE A 50 16.94 -1.65 15.63
CA ILE A 50 15.60 -1.40 16.18
C ILE A 50 15.22 0.06 15.95
N ASP A 51 16.09 1.01 16.30
CA ASP A 51 15.80 2.44 16.17
C ASP A 51 15.68 2.89 14.71
N SER A 52 16.52 2.34 13.82
CA SER A 52 16.39 2.55 12.38
C SER A 52 15.03 2.07 11.84
N LEU A 53 14.58 0.87 12.23
CA LEU A 53 13.28 0.35 11.82
C LEU A 53 12.12 1.16 12.42
N ARG A 54 12.26 1.68 13.66
CA ARG A 54 11.23 2.52 14.31
C ARG A 54 11.06 3.82 13.53
N ASN A 55 12.18 4.46 13.21
CA ASN A 55 12.20 5.69 12.43
C ASN A 55 11.60 5.50 11.04
N GLU A 56 11.81 4.33 10.42
CA GLU A 56 11.17 4.00 9.15
C GLU A 56 9.64 3.93 9.27
N ILE A 57 9.10 3.22 10.28
CA ILE A 57 7.65 3.14 10.52
C ILE A 57 7.06 4.54 10.76
N ILE A 58 7.67 5.32 11.64
CA ILE A 58 7.22 6.69 11.96
C ILE A 58 7.16 7.54 10.69
N SER A 59 8.19 7.44 9.84
CA SER A 59 8.26 8.19 8.58
C SER A 59 7.17 7.76 7.60
N LEU A 60 6.89 6.46 7.49
CA LEU A 60 5.82 5.92 6.64
C LEU A 60 4.42 6.34 7.12
N VAL A 61 4.19 6.31 8.43
CA VAL A 61 2.94 6.77 9.06
C VAL A 61 2.70 8.24 8.73
N ARG A 62 3.71 9.09 8.96
CA ARG A 62 3.63 10.52 8.64
C ARG A 62 3.36 10.75 7.16
N PHE A 63 4.12 10.11 6.28
CA PHE A 63 3.94 10.23 4.83
C PHE A 63 2.53 9.82 4.39
N CYS A 64 1.98 8.73 4.95
CA CYS A 64 0.63 8.30 4.66
C CYS A 64 -0.42 9.34 5.06
N LYS A 65 -0.27 9.95 6.24
CA LYS A 65 -1.19 10.98 6.73
C LYS A 65 -1.19 12.22 5.84
N GLU A 66 0.00 12.72 5.50
CA GLU A 66 0.15 13.87 4.59
C GLU A 66 -0.49 13.57 3.22
N LEU A 67 -0.25 12.37 2.69
CA LEU A 67 -0.84 11.91 1.44
C LEU A 67 -2.38 11.86 1.52
N VAL A 68 -2.96 11.31 2.59
CA VAL A 68 -4.42 11.23 2.76
C VAL A 68 -5.04 12.61 2.92
N LEU A 69 -4.42 13.48 3.70
CA LEU A 69 -4.90 14.85 3.93
C LEU A 69 -4.99 15.64 2.61
N GLU A 70 -3.94 15.62 1.81
CA GLU A 70 -3.88 16.32 0.51
C GLU A 70 -4.94 15.76 -0.47
N ASN A 71 -5.04 14.43 -0.52
CA ASN A 71 -5.96 13.75 -1.42
C ASN A 71 -7.43 13.97 -1.07
N ARG A 72 -7.74 14.00 0.25
CA ARG A 72 -9.08 14.29 0.76
C ARG A 72 -9.47 15.73 0.48
N ARG A 73 -8.56 16.69 0.67
CA ARG A 73 -8.78 18.09 0.29
C ARG A 73 -9.14 18.20 -1.20
N ALA A 74 -8.33 17.63 -2.08
CA ALA A 74 -8.59 17.63 -3.52
C ALA A 74 -9.92 16.93 -3.88
N LEU A 75 -10.30 15.86 -3.16
CA LEU A 75 -11.58 15.19 -3.38
C LEU A 75 -12.76 16.11 -3.03
N LEU A 76 -12.73 16.73 -1.85
CA LEU A 76 -13.82 17.58 -1.36
C LEU A 76 -14.00 18.84 -2.23
N GLU A 77 -12.91 19.48 -2.66
CA GLU A 77 -13.00 20.63 -3.58
C GLU A 77 -13.68 20.26 -4.90
N ASN A 78 -13.44 19.05 -5.42
CA ASN A 78 -14.10 18.56 -6.62
C ASN A 78 -15.59 18.24 -6.37
N VAL A 79 -15.93 17.75 -5.19
CA VAL A 79 -17.31 17.42 -4.80
C VAL A 79 -18.15 18.69 -4.67
N GLU A 80 -17.61 19.75 -4.08
CA GLU A 80 -18.27 21.06 -3.96
C GLU A 80 -18.49 21.69 -5.34
N LYS A 81 -17.50 21.62 -6.23
CA LYS A 81 -17.61 22.13 -7.62
C LYS A 81 -18.62 21.36 -8.47
N VAL A 82 -18.78 20.05 -8.22
CA VAL A 82 -19.77 19.19 -8.89
C VAL A 82 -21.15 19.28 -8.22
N GLY A 83 -21.23 19.95 -7.06
CA GLY A 83 -22.30 19.87 -6.05
C GLY A 83 -23.71 20.34 -6.41
N ASN A 84 -23.97 20.70 -7.67
CA ASN A 84 -25.31 21.07 -8.18
C ASN A 84 -25.89 20.07 -9.19
N SER A 85 -25.18 18.99 -9.50
CA SER A 85 -25.74 17.89 -10.28
C SER A 85 -26.65 17.02 -9.38
N SER A 86 -27.69 16.44 -9.97
CA SER A 86 -28.70 15.50 -9.42
C SER A 86 -28.18 14.23 -8.69
N ALA A 87 -26.98 14.28 -8.12
CA ALA A 87 -26.38 13.19 -7.39
C ALA A 87 -27.24 12.80 -6.18
N SER A 88 -27.58 11.51 -6.10
CA SER A 88 -28.33 10.95 -4.97
C SER A 88 -27.64 11.25 -3.63
N LEU A 89 -28.41 11.28 -2.54
CA LEU A 89 -27.88 11.43 -1.18
C LEU A 89 -26.74 10.46 -0.88
N ASN A 90 -26.86 9.21 -1.34
CA ASN A 90 -25.85 8.18 -1.16
C ASN A 90 -24.54 8.52 -1.87
N CYS A 91 -24.58 9.14 -3.05
CA CYS A 91 -23.37 9.60 -3.74
C CYS A 91 -22.66 10.72 -2.96
N MET A 92 -23.41 11.63 -2.33
CA MET A 92 -22.80 12.67 -1.50
C MET A 92 -22.18 12.10 -0.23
N ILE A 93 -22.89 11.22 0.47
CA ILE A 93 -22.37 10.53 1.66
C ILE A 93 -21.11 9.73 1.29
N ALA A 94 -21.12 9.03 0.16
CA ALA A 94 -19.96 8.31 -0.37
C ALA A 94 -18.74 9.23 -0.53
N CYS A 95 -18.93 10.39 -1.17
CA CYS A 95 -17.88 11.38 -1.39
C CYS A 95 -17.31 11.98 -0.11
N LEU A 96 -18.18 12.32 0.86
CA LEU A 96 -17.77 12.93 2.14
C LEU A 96 -17.05 11.92 3.06
N MET A 97 -17.45 10.65 2.97
CA MET A 97 -16.85 9.56 3.73
C MET A 97 -15.49 9.11 3.17
N GLU A 98 -15.34 9.02 1.85
CA GLU A 98 -14.13 8.49 1.22
C GLU A 98 -12.86 9.19 1.72
N GLU A 99 -11.87 8.39 2.10
CA GLU A 99 -10.58 8.83 2.64
C GLU A 99 -10.64 9.56 3.98
N SER A 100 -11.77 9.51 4.71
CA SER A 100 -11.86 10.06 6.07
C SER A 100 -11.13 9.16 7.06
N ASP A 101 -10.35 9.74 7.97
CA ASP A 101 -9.75 9.05 9.11
C ASP A 101 -10.63 9.08 10.37
N LEU A 102 -11.71 9.87 10.34
CA LEU A 102 -12.57 10.09 11.50
C LEU A 102 -13.18 8.80 12.04
N PRO A 103 -13.38 8.71 13.37
CA PRO A 103 -14.23 7.68 13.96
C PRO A 103 -15.68 7.87 13.51
N LEU A 104 -16.47 6.80 13.54
CA LEU A 104 -17.83 6.78 12.99
C LEU A 104 -18.70 7.88 13.61
N PHE A 105 -18.63 8.10 14.92
CA PHE A 105 -19.40 9.15 15.58
C PHE A 105 -19.14 10.54 14.98
N LYS A 106 -17.86 10.93 14.88
CA LYS A 106 -17.47 12.25 14.32
C LYS A 106 -17.77 12.35 12.84
N LEU A 107 -17.56 11.26 12.09
CA LEU A 107 -17.84 11.21 10.66
C LEU A 107 -19.33 11.44 10.37
N VAL A 108 -20.22 10.76 11.12
CA VAL A 108 -21.67 10.90 10.95
C VAL A 108 -22.11 12.33 11.23
N ASP A 109 -21.56 12.94 12.28
CA ASP A 109 -21.86 14.33 12.61
C ASP A 109 -21.39 15.29 11.51
N GLU A 110 -20.16 15.14 11.00
CA GLU A 110 -19.67 15.97 9.90
C GLU A 110 -20.52 15.82 8.63
N ILE A 111 -20.85 14.58 8.26
CA ILE A 111 -21.65 14.32 7.07
C ILE A 111 -23.06 14.89 7.23
N PHE A 112 -23.70 14.64 8.37
CA PHE A 112 -25.04 15.15 8.66
C PHE A 112 -25.10 16.67 8.54
N GLU A 113 -24.13 17.39 9.11
CA GLU A 113 -24.06 18.84 9.02
C GLU A 113 -23.94 19.36 7.57
N LYS A 114 -23.30 18.58 6.69
CA LYS A 114 -23.15 18.92 5.26
C LYS A 114 -24.37 18.58 4.41
N VAL A 115 -25.19 17.60 4.83
CA VAL A 115 -26.36 17.15 4.04
C VAL A 115 -27.71 17.53 4.64
N LYS A 116 -27.76 18.02 5.88
CA LYS A 116 -28.98 18.51 6.51
C LYS A 116 -29.59 19.64 5.66
N GLY A 117 -30.91 19.62 5.51
CA GLY A 117 -31.62 20.54 4.63
C GLY A 117 -31.74 20.08 3.16
N ARG A 118 -31.01 19.05 2.73
CA ARG A 118 -31.34 18.35 1.48
C ARG A 118 -32.48 17.37 1.76
N THR A 119 -33.54 17.40 0.95
CA THR A 119 -34.62 16.41 1.03
C THR A 119 -34.26 15.21 0.17
N GLY A 120 -34.11 14.04 0.78
CA GLY A 120 -33.96 12.77 0.05
C GLY A 120 -35.30 12.07 0.00
N ASN A 121 -35.83 11.79 -1.20
CA ASN A 121 -37.05 10.99 -1.40
C ASN A 121 -38.30 11.42 -0.59
N GLY A 122 -38.38 12.68 -0.16
CA GLY A 122 -39.52 13.22 0.60
C GLY A 122 -39.37 13.15 2.13
N GLU A 123 -38.36 12.46 2.67
CA GLU A 123 -38.03 12.46 4.10
C GLU A 123 -36.84 13.37 4.40
N SER A 124 -36.89 14.01 5.58
CA SER A 124 -35.79 14.81 6.09
C SER A 124 -34.61 13.89 6.46
N VAL A 125 -33.40 14.31 6.10
CA VAL A 125 -32.19 13.56 6.49
C VAL A 125 -32.01 13.65 8.00
N THR A 126 -31.75 12.51 8.65
CA THR A 126 -31.48 12.40 10.09
C THR A 126 -30.08 11.84 10.33
N LYS A 127 -29.49 12.07 11.51
CA LYS A 127 -28.20 11.45 11.88
C LYS A 127 -28.25 9.92 11.81
N ALA A 128 -29.39 9.32 12.18
CA ALA A 128 -29.58 7.87 12.12
C ALA A 128 -29.56 7.34 10.68
N SER A 129 -30.23 8.02 9.73
CA SER A 129 -30.20 7.61 8.33
C SER A 129 -28.82 7.80 7.70
N VAL A 130 -28.08 8.85 8.07
CA VAL A 130 -26.67 9.03 7.68
C VAL A 130 -25.80 7.90 8.21
N LYS A 131 -25.87 7.59 9.51
CA LYS A 131 -25.12 6.48 10.13
C LYS A 131 -25.40 5.14 9.43
N SER A 132 -26.69 4.83 9.21
CA SER A 132 -27.10 3.62 8.49
C SER A 132 -26.49 3.56 7.09
N THR A 133 -26.55 4.68 6.35
CA THR A 133 -25.99 4.76 5.00
C THR A 133 -24.48 4.57 4.99
N VAL A 134 -23.74 5.26 5.87
CA VAL A 134 -22.28 5.13 6.02
C VAL A 134 -21.89 3.66 6.24
N LEU A 135 -22.57 2.97 7.16
CA LEU A 135 -22.31 1.56 7.45
C LEU A 135 -22.68 0.62 6.30
N MET A 136 -23.73 0.95 5.55
CA MET A 136 -24.17 0.16 4.39
C MET A 136 -23.19 0.28 3.22
N ILE A 137 -22.79 1.50 2.86
CA ILE A 137 -22.00 1.75 1.64
C ILE A 137 -20.50 1.79 1.90
N GLY A 138 -20.08 1.89 3.16
CA GLY A 138 -18.71 2.12 3.57
C GLY A 138 -18.10 0.98 4.38
N GLN A 139 -16.78 1.03 4.50
CA GLN A 139 -15.98 0.23 5.41
C GLN A 139 -14.83 1.08 5.94
N ARG A 140 -14.44 0.86 7.19
CA ARG A 140 -13.24 1.46 7.78
C ARG A 140 -12.12 0.43 7.76
N LEU A 141 -10.97 0.80 7.24
CA LEU A 141 -9.81 -0.07 7.06
C LEU A 141 -8.60 0.48 7.82
N CYS A 142 -7.83 -0.41 8.43
CA CYS A 142 -6.55 -0.11 9.07
C CYS A 142 -5.43 -0.29 8.04
N TYR A 143 -4.60 0.73 7.87
CA TYR A 143 -3.40 0.67 7.02
C TYR A 143 -2.10 0.70 7.82
N GLY A 144 -2.18 0.87 9.13
CA GLY A 144 -1.05 0.94 10.03
C GLY A 144 -1.07 -0.22 11.03
N VAL A 145 -0.92 0.12 12.30
CA VAL A 145 -0.82 -0.82 13.42
C VAL A 145 -1.93 -0.50 14.42
N ALA A 146 -2.91 -1.39 14.53
CA ALA A 146 -3.99 -1.27 15.51
C ALA A 146 -3.73 -2.19 16.70
N SER A 147 -4.21 -1.80 17.88
CA SER A 147 -4.28 -2.67 19.06
C SER A 147 -5.24 -3.83 18.80
N ALA A 148 -5.03 -4.97 19.45
CA ALA A 148 -5.95 -6.11 19.39
C ALA A 148 -7.35 -5.77 19.96
N GLU A 149 -7.41 -4.76 20.84
CA GLU A 149 -8.64 -4.29 21.50
C GLU A 149 -9.22 -3.04 20.82
N ALA A 150 -8.66 -2.60 19.69
CA ALA A 150 -9.11 -1.39 19.02
C ALA A 150 -10.55 -1.56 18.51
N ASP A 151 -11.42 -0.60 18.86
CA ASP A 151 -12.74 -0.49 18.25
C ASP A 151 -12.57 -0.12 16.77
N LEU A 152 -12.95 -1.05 15.88
CA LEU A 152 -12.81 -0.88 14.44
C LEU A 152 -13.48 0.41 13.91
N LEU A 153 -14.54 0.87 14.55
CA LEU A 153 -15.33 2.03 14.11
C LEU A 153 -14.95 3.32 14.81
N GLU A 154 -14.43 3.23 16.04
CA GLU A 154 -14.20 4.42 16.89
C GLU A 154 -12.73 4.65 17.29
N ASP A 155 -11.81 3.71 17.04
CA ASP A 155 -10.38 3.91 17.39
C ASP A 155 -9.80 5.10 16.61
N GLU A 156 -9.07 5.94 17.33
CA GLU A 156 -8.43 7.17 16.81
C GLU A 156 -6.90 7.10 16.90
N THR A 157 -6.35 5.93 17.23
CA THR A 157 -4.90 5.75 17.35
C THR A 157 -4.17 6.16 16.07
N GLU A 158 -3.23 7.09 16.21
CA GLU A 158 -2.55 7.71 15.06
C GLU A 158 -1.79 6.71 14.19
N CYS A 159 -1.14 5.72 14.81
CA CYS A 159 -0.36 4.71 14.08
C CYS A 159 -1.24 3.65 13.39
N ALA A 160 -2.54 3.58 13.68
CA ALA A 160 -3.45 2.64 13.04
C ALA A 160 -3.83 3.05 11.60
N LEU A 161 -3.68 4.34 11.26
CA LEU A 161 -3.96 4.86 9.92
C LEU A 161 -5.35 4.43 9.41
N TRP A 162 -6.37 4.61 10.26
CA TRP A 162 -7.74 4.30 9.90
C TRP A 162 -8.20 5.15 8.71
N CYS A 163 -8.95 4.53 7.81
CA CYS A 163 -9.44 5.21 6.63
C CYS A 163 -10.77 4.60 6.17
N TRP A 164 -11.76 5.46 5.95
CA TRP A 164 -13.04 5.10 5.39
C TRP A 164 -12.96 4.98 3.88
N GLU A 165 -13.54 3.90 3.36
CA GLU A 165 -13.61 3.61 1.94
C GLU A 165 -15.03 3.21 1.54
N VAL A 166 -15.51 3.73 0.42
CA VAL A 166 -16.73 3.22 -0.20
C VAL A 166 -16.49 1.79 -0.72
N ARG A 167 -17.48 0.93 -0.53
CA ARG A 167 -17.46 -0.45 -1.03
C ARG A 167 -17.63 -0.50 -2.54
N ASP A 168 -18.57 0.30 -3.07
CA ASP A 168 -18.82 0.41 -4.51
C ASP A 168 -18.42 1.79 -5.04
N LEU A 169 -17.33 1.82 -5.84
CA LEU A 169 -16.87 3.03 -6.51
C LEU A 169 -17.88 3.60 -7.52
N LYS A 170 -18.93 2.86 -7.89
CA LYS A 170 -20.03 3.40 -8.71
C LYS A 170 -20.79 4.53 -8.01
N LEU A 171 -20.74 4.60 -6.68
CA LEU A 171 -21.31 5.70 -5.89
C LEU A 171 -20.47 6.98 -6.00
N MET A 172 -19.23 6.88 -6.46
CA MET A 172 -18.35 8.04 -6.68
C MET A 172 -18.55 8.63 -8.08
N PRO A 173 -18.36 9.95 -8.26
CA PRO A 173 -18.32 10.58 -9.58
C PRO A 173 -17.30 9.91 -10.51
N LYS A 174 -17.66 9.69 -11.78
CA LYS A 174 -16.81 8.96 -12.74
C LYS A 174 -15.37 9.51 -12.81
N LEU A 175 -15.22 10.83 -12.78
CA LEU A 175 -13.94 11.54 -12.87
C LEU A 175 -13.00 11.23 -11.69
N VAL A 176 -13.53 10.93 -10.50
CA VAL A 176 -12.69 10.69 -9.31
C VAL A 176 -12.40 9.21 -9.07
N ARG A 177 -13.10 8.29 -9.75
CA ARG A 177 -12.92 6.83 -9.54
C ARG A 177 -11.50 6.34 -9.84
N GLY A 178 -10.91 6.83 -10.93
CA GLY A 178 -9.53 6.49 -11.32
C GLY A 178 -8.52 6.95 -10.25
N PRO A 179 -8.50 8.26 -9.93
CA PRO A 179 -7.68 8.80 -8.85
C PRO A 179 -7.84 8.05 -7.52
N VAL A 180 -9.08 7.82 -7.06
CA VAL A 180 -9.35 7.08 -5.81
C VAL A 180 -8.70 5.68 -5.83
N LYS A 181 -8.81 4.92 -6.93
CA LYS A 181 -8.16 3.60 -7.03
C LYS A 181 -6.64 3.67 -6.88
N VAL A 182 -6.01 4.67 -7.47
CA VAL A 182 -4.56 4.88 -7.33
C VAL A 182 -4.21 5.12 -5.87
N ARG A 183 -4.96 5.99 -5.19
CA ARG A 183 -4.74 6.34 -3.78
C ARG A 183 -4.91 5.15 -2.83
N ARG A 184 -5.96 4.34 -3.04
CA ARG A 184 -6.16 3.06 -2.34
C ARG A 184 -4.96 2.12 -2.51
N THR A 185 -4.43 2.05 -3.72
CA THR A 185 -3.25 1.22 -4.03
C THR A 185 -2.01 1.74 -3.31
N CYS A 186 -1.79 3.06 -3.30
CA CYS A 186 -0.69 3.67 -2.55
C CYS A 186 -0.77 3.35 -1.05
N ARG A 187 -1.95 3.51 -0.41
CA ARG A 187 -2.15 3.15 1.00
C ARG A 187 -1.86 1.68 1.27
N LYS A 188 -2.32 0.77 0.40
CA LYS A 188 -2.00 -0.66 0.51
C LYS A 188 -0.50 -0.92 0.44
N LYS A 189 0.24 -0.23 -0.44
CA LYS A 189 1.71 -0.35 -0.53
C LYS A 189 2.42 0.15 0.71
N ILE A 190 1.94 1.24 1.30
CA ILE A 190 2.46 1.73 2.59
C ILE A 190 2.20 0.69 3.68
N HIS A 191 0.99 0.14 3.76
CA HIS A 191 0.64 -0.91 4.74
C HIS A 191 1.48 -2.18 4.58
N GLU A 192 1.69 -2.66 3.34
CA GLU A 192 2.58 -3.78 3.04
C GLU A 192 4.00 -3.50 3.57
N ARG A 193 4.50 -2.26 3.40
CA ARG A 193 5.82 -1.88 3.90
C ARG A 193 5.87 -1.82 5.43
N ILE A 194 4.89 -1.21 6.09
CA ILE A 194 4.79 -1.18 7.56
C ILE A 194 4.80 -2.60 8.12
N THR A 195 3.97 -3.49 7.56
CA THR A 195 3.89 -4.89 7.95
C THR A 195 5.22 -5.62 7.76
N ALA A 196 5.91 -5.39 6.63
CA ALA A 196 7.22 -5.98 6.38
C ALA A 196 8.29 -5.46 7.35
N VAL A 197 8.24 -4.19 7.76
CA VAL A 197 9.17 -3.61 8.75
C VAL A 197 8.89 -4.18 10.14
N LEU A 198 7.62 -4.31 10.55
CA LEU A 198 7.22 -5.00 11.78
C LEU A 198 7.66 -6.47 11.81
N GLY A 199 7.54 -7.17 10.69
CA GLY A 199 8.05 -8.55 10.59
C GLY A 199 9.56 -8.63 10.85
N LYS A 200 10.34 -7.61 10.49
CA LYS A 200 11.77 -7.53 10.82
C LYS A 200 12.02 -7.27 12.31
N PHE A 201 11.14 -6.52 12.99
CA PHE A 201 11.24 -6.35 14.44
C PHE A 201 11.12 -7.67 15.19
N LEU A 202 10.20 -8.54 14.76
CA LEU A 202 9.98 -9.85 15.39
C LEU A 202 11.14 -10.84 15.18
N LEU A 203 12.06 -10.54 14.26
CA LEU A 203 13.21 -11.39 13.91
C LEU A 203 14.53 -10.92 14.53
N LEU A 204 14.54 -9.81 15.27
CA LEU A 204 15.70 -9.25 15.98
C LEU A 204 15.75 -9.74 17.43
#